data_AF-A0A3A0DBL9-F1
#
_entry.id   AF-A0A3A0DBL9-F1
#
_cell.length_a   1.000
_cell.length_b   1.000
_cell.length_c   1.000
_cell.angle_alpha   90.00
_cell.angle_beta   90.00
_cell.angle_gamma   90.00
#
_symmetry.space_group_name_H-M   'P 1'
#
loop_
_entity.id
_entity.type
_entity.pdbx_description
1 polymer ?
#
loop_
_entity_poly.entity_id
_entity_poly.type
_entity_poly.pdbx_seq_one_letter_code
_entity_poly.pdbx_strand_id
1 'polypeptide(L)' 'MLMEAGLAGIAKVVEVRDYARANEYLDLGWQLLGTHVVDEGHPKERHQATVYCLGWHSAKGEAQEPWGW' A
#
# COMPACT_ATOMS: atom_id res chain seq x y z
N MET A 1 -10.24 -3.54 -15.07
CA MET A 1 -10.16 -4.90 -14.51
C MET A 1 -9.44 -4.77 -13.18
N LEU A 2 -10.17 -4.57 -12.09
CA LEU A 2 -9.58 -4.50 -10.75
C LEU A 2 -9.21 -5.95 -10.37
N MET A 3 -7.94 -6.19 -10.06
CA MET A 3 -7.49 -7.49 -9.55
C MET A 3 -8.17 -7.73 -8.20
N GLU A 4 -9.21 -8.55 -8.18
CA GLU A 4 -9.68 -9.27 -6.99
C GLU A 4 -8.62 -10.32 -6.60
N ALA A 5 -7.40 -9.89 -6.29
CA ALA A 5 -6.48 -10.73 -5.54
C ALA A 5 -7.13 -10.87 -4.16
N GLY A 6 -7.86 -11.97 -3.97
CA GLY A 6 -8.77 -12.15 -2.85
C GLY A 6 -8.11 -11.75 -1.54
N LEU A 7 -8.76 -10.82 -0.82
CA LEU A 7 -8.33 -10.35 0.51
C LEU A 7 -8.27 -11.49 1.55
N ALA A 8 -8.72 -12.70 1.18
CA ALA A 8 -8.59 -13.90 1.98
C ALA A 8 -7.13 -14.12 2.40
N GLY A 9 -6.91 -14.25 3.70
CA GLY A 9 -5.59 -14.47 4.27
C GLY A 9 -4.74 -13.22 4.45
N ILE A 10 -5.20 -12.03 4.04
CA ILE A 10 -4.52 -10.77 4.39
C ILE A 10 -4.71 -10.50 5.89
N ALA A 11 -3.61 -10.42 6.63
CA ALA A 11 -3.58 -10.21 8.08
C ALA A 11 -3.28 -8.75 8.47
N LYS A 12 -2.57 -8.01 7.62
CA LYS A 12 -2.29 -6.58 7.82
C LYS A 12 -2.43 -5.83 6.51
N VAL A 13 -2.82 -4.56 6.62
CA VAL A 13 -2.88 -3.61 5.51
C VAL A 13 -2.14 -2.35 5.92
N VAL A 14 -1.38 -1.78 5.00
CA VAL A 14 -0.76 -0.46 5.13
C VAL A 14 -1.07 0.38 3.90
N GLU A 15 -1.22 1.69 4.11
CA GLU A 15 -1.33 2.68 3.05
C GLU A 15 -0.10 3.57 3.06
N VAL A 16 0.51 3.75 1.90
CA VAL A 16 1.67 4.64 1.72
C VAL A 16 1.45 5.54 0.51
N ARG A 17 1.94 6.77 0.59
CA ARG A 17 1.77 7.80 -0.46
C ARG A 17 3.03 8.02 -1.31
N ASP A 18 4.13 7.40 -0.88
CA ASP A 18 5.41 7.43 -1.58
C ASP A 18 5.64 6.09 -2.27
N TYR A 19 5.96 6.16 -3.57
CA TYR A 19 6.25 4.96 -4.37
C TYR A 19 7.54 4.29 -3.90
N ALA A 20 8.53 5.04 -3.41
CA ALA A 20 9.78 4.47 -2.91
C ALA A 20 9.49 3.62 -1.67
N ARG A 21 8.72 4.16 -0.73
CA ARG A 21 8.27 3.41 0.45
C ARG A 21 7.39 2.21 0.08
N ALA A 22 6.52 2.33 -0.91
CA ALA A 22 5.73 1.19 -1.38
C ALA A 22 6.62 0.05 -1.88
N ASN A 23 7.69 0.37 -2.61
CA ASN A 23 8.64 -0.63 -3.09
C ASN A 23 9.40 -1.32 -1.95
N GLU A 24 9.77 -0.60 -0.88
CA GLU A 24 10.40 -1.22 0.30
C GLU A 24 9.49 -2.29 0.93
N TYR A 25 8.18 -2.03 1.04
CA TYR A 25 7.22 -3.03 1.49
C TYR A 25 7.10 -4.20 0.51
N LEU A 26 7.07 -3.94 -0.80
CA LEU A 26 7.02 -4.99 -1.82
C LEU A 26 8.26 -5.90 -1.77
N ASP A 27 9.45 -5.34 -1.54
CA ASP A 27 10.71 -6.08 -1.41
C ASP A 27 10.71 -6.99 -0.16
N LEU A 28 10.02 -6.58 0.90
CA LEU A 28 9.79 -7.40 2.10
C LEU A 28 8.74 -8.51 1.88
N GLY A 29 8.07 -8.53 0.73
CA GLY A 29 7.08 -9.53 0.37
C GLY A 29 5.64 -9.11 0.61
N TRP A 30 5.34 -7.83 0.82
CA TRP A 30 3.96 -7.35 0.79
C TRP A 30 3.38 -7.45 -0.62
N GLN A 31 2.05 -7.42 -0.72
CA GLN A 31 1.32 -7.53 -1.97
C GLN A 31 0.54 -6.24 -2.23
N LEU A 32 0.62 -5.70 -3.44
CA LEU A 32 -0.23 -4.57 -3.84
C LEU A 32 -1.68 -5.05 -3.98
N LEU A 33 -2.54 -4.57 -3.09
CA LEU A 33 -3.98 -4.87 -3.11
C LEU A 33 -4.72 -3.91 -4.03
N GLY A 34 -4.22 -2.68 -4.16
CA GLY A 34 -4.79 -1.67 -5.04
C GLY A 34 -4.10 -0.34 -4.91
N THR A 35 -4.47 0.58 -5.78
CA THR A 35 -4.08 1.98 -5.72
C THR A 35 -5.32 2.85 -5.84
N HIS A 36 -5.32 3.98 -5.14
CA HIS A 36 -6.33 5.01 -5.31
C HIS A 36 -5.66 6.39 -5.29
N VAL A 37 -6.33 7.38 -5.86
CA VAL A 37 -5.83 8.77 -5.88
C VAL A 37 -6.60 9.55 -4.84
N VAL A 38 -5.88 10.29 -4.00
CA VAL A 38 -6.46 11.28 -3.10
C VAL A 38 -6.12 12.67 -3.59
N ASP A 39 -7.08 13.58 -3.49
CA ASP A 39 -6.81 14.99 -3.69
C ASP A 39 -6.10 15.53 -2.44
N GLU A 40 -4.98 16.20 -2.64
CA GLU A 40 -4.20 16.89 -1.61
C GLU A 40 -4.06 18.37 -1.98
N GLY A 41 -3.93 19.24 -0.98
CA GLY A 41 -3.61 20.65 -1.19
C GLY A 41 -4.80 21.63 -1.21
N HIS A 42 -4.55 22.81 -1.78
CA HIS A 42 -5.35 24.02 -1.60
C HIS A 42 -6.61 23.97 -2.49
N PRO A 43 -7.79 24.47 -2.05
CA PRO A 43 -9.04 24.43 -2.83
C PRO A 43 -9.03 25.08 -4.23
N LYS A 44 -7.91 25.71 -4.62
CA LYS A 44 -7.70 26.34 -5.93
C LYS A 44 -6.69 25.60 -6.82
N GLU A 45 -5.87 24.71 -6.26
CA GLU A 45 -4.85 23.94 -6.96
C GLU A 45 -5.02 22.47 -6.60
N ARG A 46 -5.49 21.66 -7.55
CA ARG A 46 -5.60 20.21 -7.35
C ARG A 46 -4.20 19.60 -7.36
N HIS A 47 -3.66 19.27 -6.19
CA HIS A 47 -2.62 18.25 -6.12
C HIS A 47 -3.28 16.90 -5.93
N GLN A 48 -2.74 15.88 -6.58
CA GLN A 48 -3.22 14.52 -6.47
C GLN A 48 -2.07 13.65 -6.02
N ALA A 49 -2.30 12.82 -5.02
CA ALA A 49 -1.35 11.85 -4.54
C ALA A 49 -1.88 10.44 -4.78
N THR A 50 -1.03 9.57 -5.31
CA THR A 50 -1.33 8.14 -5.40
C THR A 50 -1.08 7.49 -4.05
N VAL A 51 -2.10 6.81 -3.53
CA VAL A 51 -2.02 5.96 -2.36
C VAL A 51 -1.91 4.51 -2.81
N TYR A 52 -0.91 3.81 -2.27
CA TYR A 52 -0.69 2.38 -2.48
C TYR A 52 -1.19 1.62 -1.26
N CYS A 53 -2.16 0.73 -1.48
CA CYS A 53 -2.70 -0.16 -0.44
C CYS A 53 -1.98 -1.51 -0.54
N LEU A 54 -1.19 -1.85 0.48
CA LEU A 54 -0.37 -3.05 0.52
C LEU A 54 -0.86 -3.99 1.61
N GLY A 55 -0.88 -5.29 1.31
CA GLY A 55 -1.34 -6.34 2.20
C GLY A 55 -0.25 -7.35 2.55
N TRP A 56 -0.22 -7.77 3.82
CA TRP A 56 0.60 -8.90 4.25
C TRP A 56 -0.26 -10.14 4.43
N HIS A 57 0.13 -11.25 3.79
CA HIS A 57 -0.59 -12.51 3.89
C HIS A 57 -0.13 -13.31 5.12
N SER A 58 -1.07 -13.78 5.94
CA SER A 58 -0.82 -14.51 7.20
C SER A 58 0.05 -15.76 7.04
N ALA A 59 -0.07 -16.44 5.89
CA ALA A 59 0.78 -17.61 5.57
C ALA A 59 2.29 -17.30 5.54
N LYS A 60 2.69 -16.02 5.47
CA LYS A 60 4.09 -15.59 5.54
C LYS A 60 4.60 -15.38 6.97
N GLY A 61 3.76 -15.62 7.98
CA GLY A 61 4.10 -15.40 9.38
C GLY A 61 3.95 -13.93 9.79
N GLU A 62 4.78 -13.47 10.73
CA GLU A 62 4.77 -12.10 11.21
C GLU A 62 5.19 -11.12 10.10
N ALA A 63 4.43 -10.03 9.98
CA ALA A 63 4.69 -9.02 8.97
C ALA A 63 6.01 -8.30 9.24
N GLN A 64 6.88 -8.28 8.24
CA GLN A 64 8.10 -7.48 8.22
C GLN A 64 7.76 -6.06 7.75
N GLU A 65 8.33 -5.04 8.36
CA GLU A 65 8.04 -3.64 8.02
C GLU A 65 9.37 -2.93 7.71
N PRO A 66 9.43 -1.97 6.77
CA PRO A 66 10.67 -1.29 6.45
C PRO A 66 11.17 -0.47 7.64
N TRP A 67 12.48 -0.41 7.82
CA TRP A 67 13.11 0.35 8.89
C TRP A 67 12.85 1.87 8.75
N GLY A 68 12.74 2.55 9.89
CA GLY A 68 12.51 3.99 9.98
C GLY A 68 11.04 4.34 10.18
N TRP A 69 10.69 4.61 11.44
CA TRP A 69 9.48 5.30 11.89
C TRP A 69 9.89 6.37 12.90
#